data_AF-B0L999-F1
#
_entry.id   AF-B0L999-F1
#
_cell.length_a   1.000
_cell.length_b   1.000
_cell.length_c   1.000
_cell.angle_alpha   90.00
_cell.angle_beta   90.00
_cell.angle_gamma   90.00
#
_symmetry.space_group_name_H-M   'P 1'
#
loop_
_entity.id
_entity.type
_entity.pdbx_description
1 polymer ?
#
loop_
_entity_poly.entity_id
_entity_poly.type
_entity_poly.pdbx_seq_one_letter_code
_entity_poly.pdbx_strand_id
1 'polypeptide(L)'
;WKDDIEIDQDAVEGYVAGENDPNGGAHSGGNWGAFDIQKEVIEQRPTGCMNYNGGELAIDNKECAACMHCINVMPRALRCGDGRGGSMLVGAKAPILDGAQMGSLLVPFINVEEPYDEIKEIIEIIWDWWMEEGKNRERLGELIKRQGFQKLLEPSEIGRVPQHVLEPGQTPYIFWKEDEVEGGWERDVHEFRKHHQR
;
A
#
# COMPACT_ATOMS: atom_id res chain seq x y z
N TRP A 1 0.19 -10.67 4.68
CA TRP A 1 0.71 -11.95 4.18
C TRP A 1 0.91 -11.82 2.68
N LYS A 2 1.67 -12.70 2.05
CA LYS A 2 2.01 -12.61 0.60
C LYS A 2 1.52 -13.80 -0.23
N ASP A 3 1.02 -14.82 0.45
CA ASP A 3 0.45 -16.05 -0.08
C ASP A 3 -1.08 -16.04 -0.02
N ASP A 4 -1.69 -17.19 -0.23
CA ASP A 4 -3.14 -17.32 -0.39
C ASP A 4 -3.87 -17.23 0.96
N ILE A 5 -5.09 -16.68 0.94
CA ILE A 5 -6.02 -16.80 2.06
C ILE A 5 -6.40 -18.27 2.22
N GLU A 6 -6.33 -18.77 3.45
CA GLU A 6 -6.80 -20.13 3.77
C GLU A 6 -8.33 -20.15 3.82
N ILE A 7 -8.93 -21.17 3.21
CA ILE A 7 -10.39 -21.33 3.12
C ILE A 7 -10.78 -22.70 3.68
N ASP A 8 -11.62 -22.70 4.71
CA ASP A 8 -12.32 -23.87 5.21
C ASP A 8 -13.75 -23.88 4.65
N GLN A 9 -13.99 -24.73 3.65
CA GLN A 9 -15.28 -24.79 2.94
C GLN A 9 -16.42 -25.29 3.85
N ASP A 10 -16.15 -26.17 4.81
CA ASP A 10 -17.17 -26.66 5.75
C ASP A 10 -17.62 -25.49 6.65
N ALA A 11 -16.69 -24.66 7.08
CA ALA A 11 -17.01 -23.45 7.83
C ALA A 11 -17.76 -22.41 6.97
N VAL A 12 -17.43 -22.28 5.67
CA VAL A 12 -18.20 -21.43 4.73
C VAL A 12 -19.66 -21.91 4.66
N GLU A 13 -19.89 -23.21 4.50
CA GLU A 13 -21.23 -23.78 4.48
C GLU A 13 -21.98 -23.47 5.79
N GLY A 14 -21.30 -23.59 6.94
CA GLY A 14 -21.88 -23.23 8.23
C GLY A 14 -22.30 -21.75 8.33
N TYR A 15 -21.59 -20.82 7.67
CA TYR A 15 -22.05 -19.42 7.57
C TYR A 15 -23.31 -19.30 6.72
N VAL A 16 -23.33 -19.93 5.54
CA VAL A 16 -24.48 -19.87 4.61
C VAL A 16 -25.72 -20.55 5.20
N ALA A 17 -25.55 -21.60 5.99
CA ALA A 17 -26.61 -22.28 6.73
C ALA A 17 -27.09 -21.51 7.98
N GLY A 18 -26.40 -20.44 8.38
CA GLY A 18 -26.72 -19.65 9.57
C GLY A 18 -26.31 -20.30 10.89
N GLU A 19 -25.40 -21.27 10.86
CA GLU A 19 -24.81 -21.91 12.05
C GLU A 19 -23.70 -21.04 12.68
N ASN A 20 -23.05 -20.21 11.85
CA ASN A 20 -22.02 -19.27 12.27
C ASN A 20 -22.49 -17.83 12.09
N ASP A 21 -22.44 -17.03 13.16
CA ASP A 21 -22.78 -15.61 13.09
C ASP A 21 -21.72 -14.83 12.29
N PRO A 22 -22.11 -14.06 11.25
CA PRO A 22 -21.19 -13.22 10.51
C PRO A 22 -20.57 -12.16 11.43
N ASN A 23 -19.31 -11.82 11.14
CA ASN A 23 -18.52 -10.84 11.88
C ASN A 23 -18.42 -11.15 13.38
N GLY A 24 -18.43 -12.44 13.74
CA GLY A 24 -18.40 -12.90 15.13
C GLY A 24 -19.58 -12.39 15.96
N GLY A 25 -20.72 -12.12 15.33
CA GLY A 25 -21.91 -11.62 16.01
C GLY A 25 -21.89 -10.11 16.33
N ALA A 26 -20.96 -9.34 15.75
CA ALA A 26 -20.83 -7.90 15.99
C ALA A 26 -22.12 -7.09 15.72
N HIS A 27 -23.01 -7.62 14.88
CA HIS A 27 -24.25 -6.96 14.45
C HIS A 27 -25.52 -7.60 15.04
N SER A 28 -25.39 -8.53 16.01
CA SER A 28 -26.50 -9.28 16.64
C SER A 28 -27.57 -8.41 17.33
N GLY A 29 -27.26 -7.14 17.63
CA GLY A 29 -28.21 -6.19 18.20
C GLY A 29 -29.20 -5.56 17.20
N GLY A 30 -29.02 -5.80 15.90
CA GLY A 30 -29.91 -5.31 14.84
C GLY A 30 -30.63 -6.44 14.11
N ASN A 31 -31.62 -6.09 13.27
CA ASN A 31 -32.29 -7.03 12.38
C ASN A 31 -31.84 -6.77 10.93
N TRP A 32 -30.85 -7.54 10.48
CA TRP A 32 -30.23 -7.41 9.15
C TRP A 32 -30.68 -8.49 8.16
N GLY A 33 -31.51 -9.44 8.62
CA GLY A 33 -31.86 -10.65 7.87
C GLY A 33 -30.88 -11.81 8.10
N ALA A 34 -31.08 -12.90 7.38
CA ALA A 34 -30.13 -14.01 7.34
C ALA A 34 -28.89 -13.61 6.54
N PHE A 35 -27.74 -14.21 6.88
CA PHE A 35 -26.48 -13.97 6.19
C PHE A 35 -26.60 -14.25 4.70
N ASP A 36 -26.16 -13.28 3.88
CA ASP A 36 -26.13 -13.39 2.43
C ASP A 36 -24.69 -13.22 1.95
N ILE A 37 -23.99 -14.35 1.71
CA ILE A 37 -22.58 -14.35 1.29
C ILE A 37 -22.33 -13.50 0.04
N GLN A 38 -23.30 -13.46 -0.88
CA GLN A 38 -23.20 -12.68 -2.11
C GLN A 38 -23.18 -11.19 -1.77
N LYS A 39 -24.14 -10.70 -0.97
CA LYS A 39 -24.27 -9.27 -0.64
C LYS A 39 -23.25 -8.78 0.39
N GLU A 40 -22.90 -9.61 1.35
CA GLU A 40 -22.10 -9.21 2.51
C GLU A 40 -20.60 -9.48 2.33
N VAL A 41 -20.23 -10.43 1.46
CA VAL A 41 -18.83 -10.77 1.18
C VAL A 41 -18.47 -10.46 -0.27
N ILE A 42 -19.09 -11.12 -1.25
CA ILE A 42 -18.66 -11.07 -2.65
C ILE A 42 -18.79 -9.67 -3.25
N GLU A 43 -19.97 -9.05 -3.13
CA GLU A 43 -20.27 -7.73 -3.71
C GLU A 43 -19.59 -6.56 -2.98
N GLN A 44 -19.09 -6.79 -1.76
CA GLN A 44 -18.37 -5.77 -0.98
C GLN A 44 -16.88 -5.72 -1.29
N ARG A 45 -16.33 -6.63 -2.11
CA ARG A 45 -14.88 -6.69 -2.36
C ARG A 45 -14.43 -5.56 -3.29
N PRO A 46 -13.44 -4.74 -2.88
CA PRO A 46 -12.96 -3.64 -3.71
C PRO A 46 -12.43 -4.06 -5.09
N THR A 47 -11.85 -5.27 -5.19
CA THR A 47 -11.24 -5.79 -6.42
C THR A 47 -12.12 -6.80 -7.16
N GLY A 48 -13.27 -7.21 -6.60
CA GLY A 48 -14.12 -8.24 -7.19
C GLY A 48 -13.45 -9.62 -7.33
N CYS A 49 -12.38 -9.90 -6.59
CA CYS A 49 -11.57 -11.11 -6.75
C CYS A 49 -12.16 -12.39 -6.13
N MET A 50 -13.43 -12.38 -5.69
CA MET A 50 -14.06 -13.53 -5.05
C MET A 50 -15.23 -14.04 -5.88
N ASN A 51 -15.45 -15.34 -5.86
CA ASN A 51 -16.60 -15.99 -6.49
C ASN A 51 -17.16 -17.06 -5.56
N TYR A 52 -18.49 -17.15 -5.49
CA TYR A 52 -19.18 -18.22 -4.80
C TYR A 52 -20.13 -18.92 -5.76
N ASN A 53 -19.86 -20.19 -6.08
CA ASN A 53 -20.65 -20.95 -7.04
C ASN A 53 -20.79 -22.41 -6.59
N GLY A 54 -21.99 -22.96 -6.68
CA GLY A 54 -22.24 -24.37 -6.38
C GLY A 54 -21.92 -24.80 -4.94
N GLY A 55 -21.87 -23.86 -3.99
CA GLY A 55 -21.49 -24.14 -2.60
C GLY A 55 -20.02 -23.91 -2.29
N GLU A 56 -19.19 -23.58 -3.28
CA GLU A 56 -17.75 -23.42 -3.12
C GLU A 56 -17.34 -21.95 -3.21
N LEU A 57 -16.57 -21.48 -2.23
CA LEU A 57 -15.97 -20.16 -2.24
C LEU A 57 -14.55 -20.20 -2.83
N ALA A 58 -14.30 -19.39 -3.84
CA ALA A 58 -12.99 -19.22 -4.46
C ALA A 58 -12.51 -17.76 -4.37
N ILE A 59 -11.21 -17.57 -4.24
CA ILE A 59 -10.55 -16.26 -4.18
C ILE A 59 -9.39 -16.25 -5.18
N ASP A 60 -9.38 -15.29 -6.09
CA ASP A 60 -8.17 -14.96 -6.85
C ASP A 60 -7.25 -14.12 -5.97
N ASN A 61 -6.31 -14.79 -5.29
CA ASN A 61 -5.40 -14.14 -4.34
C ASN A 61 -4.44 -13.15 -5.02
N LYS A 62 -4.18 -13.27 -6.34
CA LYS A 62 -3.32 -12.32 -7.06
C LYS A 62 -3.96 -10.94 -7.16
N GLU A 63 -5.28 -10.90 -7.25
CA GLU A 63 -6.09 -9.68 -7.30
C GLU A 63 -6.61 -9.27 -5.91
N CYS A 64 -6.14 -9.91 -4.84
CA CYS A 64 -6.54 -9.60 -3.47
C CYS A 64 -5.66 -8.47 -2.89
N ALA A 65 -6.29 -7.35 -2.53
CA ALA A 65 -5.60 -6.24 -1.85
C ALA A 65 -5.45 -6.43 -0.32
N ALA A 66 -5.70 -7.64 0.21
CA ALA A 66 -5.62 -7.97 1.64
C ALA A 66 -6.37 -7.00 2.59
N CYS A 67 -7.53 -6.48 2.18
CA CYS A 67 -8.31 -5.47 2.94
C CYS A 67 -8.99 -5.97 4.22
N MET A 68 -8.78 -7.24 4.60
CA MET A 68 -9.40 -7.93 5.75
C MET A 68 -10.91 -8.16 5.72
N HIS A 69 -11.69 -7.52 4.85
CA HIS A 69 -13.17 -7.58 4.89
C HIS A 69 -13.74 -9.01 5.00
N CYS A 70 -13.37 -9.91 4.08
CA CYS A 70 -13.90 -11.29 4.09
C CYS A 70 -13.50 -12.07 5.36
N ILE A 71 -12.27 -11.91 5.85
CA ILE A 71 -11.78 -12.54 7.08
C ILE A 71 -12.51 -11.98 8.29
N ASN A 72 -12.77 -10.66 8.31
CA ASN A 72 -13.54 -10.03 9.37
C ASN A 72 -14.99 -10.56 9.40
N VAL A 73 -15.62 -10.76 8.24
CA VAL A 73 -16.99 -11.28 8.15
C VAL A 73 -17.06 -12.78 8.44
N MET A 74 -16.11 -13.58 7.97
CA MET A 74 -16.11 -15.04 8.15
C MET A 74 -14.85 -15.56 8.87
N PRO A 75 -14.56 -15.10 10.10
CA PRO A 75 -13.29 -15.40 10.78
C PRO A 75 -13.08 -16.87 11.13
N ARG A 76 -14.15 -17.68 11.16
CA ARG A 76 -14.04 -19.13 11.36
C ARG A 76 -13.67 -19.88 10.08
N ALA A 77 -13.97 -19.30 8.91
CA ALA A 77 -13.79 -19.94 7.61
C ALA A 77 -12.57 -19.43 6.84
N LEU A 78 -12.22 -18.15 6.99
CA LEU A 78 -11.14 -17.51 6.25
C LEU A 78 -10.03 -17.06 7.19
N ARG A 79 -8.78 -17.37 6.84
CA ARG A 79 -7.59 -16.96 7.61
C ARG A 79 -6.54 -16.32 6.73
N CYS A 80 -5.69 -15.50 7.36
CA CYS A 80 -4.51 -14.96 6.72
C CYS A 80 -3.60 -16.10 6.26
N GLY A 81 -2.91 -15.92 5.12
CA GLY A 81 -1.85 -16.83 4.70
C GLY A 81 -0.66 -16.87 5.68
N ASP A 82 0.19 -17.87 5.48
CA ASP A 82 1.34 -18.16 6.33
C ASP A 82 2.61 -17.41 5.94
N GLY A 83 2.66 -16.85 4.73
CA GLY A 83 3.69 -15.92 4.25
C GLY A 83 3.56 -14.55 4.93
N ARG A 84 3.77 -14.49 6.25
CA ARG A 84 3.53 -13.32 7.12
C ARG A 84 4.69 -12.33 7.09
N GLY A 85 4.37 -11.08 7.40
CA GLY A 85 5.27 -9.93 7.37
C GLY A 85 4.49 -8.65 7.64
N GLY A 86 5.10 -7.50 7.36
CA GLY A 86 4.49 -6.19 7.56
C GLY A 86 4.69 -5.28 6.35
N SER A 87 3.96 -4.17 6.32
CA SER A 87 4.21 -3.05 5.40
C SER A 87 4.67 -1.85 6.22
N MET A 88 5.59 -1.05 5.68
CA MET A 88 6.05 0.18 6.33
C MET A 88 5.44 1.39 5.63
N LEU A 89 4.69 2.19 6.39
CA LEU A 89 4.11 3.45 5.93
C LEU A 89 4.70 4.60 6.74
N VAL A 90 5.01 5.72 6.09
CA VAL A 90 5.76 6.84 6.69
C VAL A 90 5.07 8.18 6.49
N GLY A 91 5.44 9.17 7.32
CA GLY A 91 5.02 10.56 7.14
C GLY A 91 3.70 10.97 7.81
N ALA A 92 3.05 10.08 8.56
CA ALA A 92 1.82 10.42 9.27
C ALA A 92 2.03 11.56 10.30
N LYS A 93 1.15 12.55 10.30
CA LYS A 93 1.16 13.67 11.24
C LYS A 93 -0.20 14.35 11.40
N ALA A 94 -0.35 15.03 12.54
CA ALA A 94 -1.44 15.96 12.79
C ALA A 94 -1.32 17.25 11.91
N PRO A 95 -2.35 18.11 11.89
CA PRO A 95 -2.41 19.23 10.94
C PRO A 95 -1.22 20.20 10.93
N ILE A 96 -0.65 20.58 12.08
CA ILE A 96 0.40 21.61 12.13
C ILE A 96 1.72 21.08 11.54
N LEU A 97 2.40 21.76 10.62
CA LEU A 97 2.04 23.02 9.96
C LEU A 97 1.32 22.80 8.62
N ASP A 98 1.87 21.94 7.75
CA ASP A 98 1.44 21.82 6.35
C ASP A 98 0.32 20.80 6.09
N GLY A 99 -0.63 20.70 7.01
CA GLY A 99 -1.79 19.82 6.91
C GLY A 99 -1.57 18.43 7.51
N ALA A 100 -2.68 17.72 7.71
CA ALA A 100 -2.68 16.37 8.24
C ALA A 100 -2.25 15.37 7.17
N GLN A 101 -1.55 14.32 7.60
CA GLN A 101 -1.09 13.25 6.72
C GLN A 101 -1.34 11.90 7.40
N MET A 102 -1.79 10.92 6.62
CA MET A 102 -1.67 9.50 6.98
C MET A 102 -0.33 8.95 6.47
N GLY A 103 0.00 7.72 6.84
CA GLY A 103 1.21 7.08 6.34
C GLY A 103 1.09 6.81 4.83
N SER A 104 2.13 7.15 4.07
CA SER A 104 2.30 6.75 2.66
C SER A 104 3.14 5.48 2.59
N LEU A 105 2.76 4.54 1.71
CA LEU A 105 3.43 3.24 1.57
C LEU A 105 4.87 3.41 1.09
N LEU A 106 5.83 2.97 1.90
CA LEU A 106 7.26 2.98 1.58
C LEU A 106 7.77 1.57 1.24
N VAL A 107 7.55 0.61 2.14
CA VAL A 107 7.92 -0.79 1.93
C VAL A 107 6.64 -1.63 1.82
N PRO A 108 6.31 -2.18 0.63
CA PRO A 108 5.10 -2.98 0.45
C PRO A 108 5.07 -4.22 1.34
N PHE A 109 6.21 -4.90 1.49
CA PHE A 109 6.34 -6.09 2.33
C PHE A 109 7.75 -6.19 2.91
N ILE A 110 7.84 -6.45 4.21
CA ILE A 110 9.07 -6.71 4.94
C ILE A 110 8.88 -7.90 5.88
N ASN A 111 9.91 -8.72 6.07
CA ASN A 111 9.84 -9.79 7.04
C ASN A 111 9.85 -9.20 8.46
N VAL A 112 9.03 -9.77 9.35
CA VAL A 112 8.93 -9.30 10.75
C VAL A 112 9.41 -10.43 11.64
N GLU A 113 10.73 -10.61 11.66
CA GLU A 113 11.40 -11.66 12.42
C GLU A 113 12.51 -11.05 13.27
N GLU A 114 12.64 -11.54 14.50
CA GLU A 114 13.72 -11.11 15.40
C GLU A 114 15.09 -11.46 14.79
N PRO A 115 16.08 -10.54 14.78
CA PRO A 115 16.18 -9.29 15.54
C PRO A 115 15.69 -8.01 14.84
N TYR A 116 14.89 -8.14 13.78
CA TYR A 116 14.25 -7.06 13.02
C TYR A 116 15.24 -6.15 12.26
N ASP A 117 16.36 -6.71 11.81
CA ASP A 117 17.43 -5.93 11.18
C ASP A 117 16.96 -5.25 9.89
N GLU A 118 16.18 -5.93 9.04
CA GLU A 118 15.60 -5.32 7.83
C GLU A 118 14.78 -4.06 8.16
N ILE A 119 14.00 -4.09 9.25
CA ILE A 119 13.16 -2.96 9.67
C ILE A 119 14.03 -1.83 10.23
N LYS A 120 15.04 -2.16 11.03
CA LYS A 120 15.97 -1.19 11.62
C LYS A 120 16.78 -0.47 10.57
N GLU A 121 17.27 -1.17 9.56
CA GLU A 121 18.01 -0.58 8.44
C GLU A 121 17.19 0.51 7.72
N ILE A 122 15.91 0.25 7.46
CA ILE A 122 15.01 1.27 6.89
C ILE A 122 14.81 2.45 7.84
N ILE A 123 14.70 2.22 9.15
CA ILE A 123 14.57 3.30 10.14
C ILE A 123 15.82 4.17 10.15
N GLU A 124 17.01 3.57 10.14
CA GLU A 124 18.29 4.27 10.16
C GLU A 124 18.49 5.11 8.88
N ILE A 125 18.18 4.57 7.70
CA ILE A 125 18.22 5.32 6.43
C ILE A 125 17.29 6.54 6.47
N ILE A 126 16.07 6.39 7.01
CA ILE A 126 15.13 7.50 7.16
C ILE A 126 15.68 8.55 8.12
N TRP A 127 16.27 8.13 9.24
CA TRP A 127 16.82 9.03 10.25
C TRP A 127 18.04 9.78 9.73
N ASP A 128 18.99 9.12 9.09
CA ASP A 128 20.18 9.77 8.55
C ASP A 128 19.81 10.87 7.55
N TRP A 129 18.85 10.60 6.66
CA TRP A 129 18.34 11.60 5.73
C TRP A 129 17.56 12.73 6.44
N TRP A 130 16.62 12.39 7.33
CA TRP A 130 15.78 13.40 7.99
C TRP A 130 16.56 14.27 9.00
N MET A 131 17.57 13.72 9.65
CA MET A 131 18.40 14.46 10.61
C MET A 131 19.30 15.48 9.93
N GLU A 132 19.79 15.19 8.72
CA GLU A 132 20.62 16.12 7.95
C GLU A 132 19.77 17.16 7.19
N GLU A 133 18.70 16.71 6.53
CA GLU A 133 17.92 17.57 5.61
C GLU A 133 16.69 18.23 6.25
N GLY A 134 16.30 17.77 7.44
CA GLY A 134 15.15 18.27 8.18
C GLY A 134 15.36 19.69 8.69
N LYS A 135 14.40 20.58 8.41
CA LYS A 135 14.40 21.92 9.00
C LYS A 135 14.00 21.86 10.47
N ASN A 136 14.30 22.94 11.20
CA ASN A 136 13.87 23.08 12.60
C ASN A 136 12.35 22.84 12.74
N ARG A 137 12.00 21.81 13.54
CA ARG A 137 10.62 21.38 13.82
C ARG A 137 9.83 20.85 12.61
N GLU A 138 10.49 20.51 11.52
CA GLU A 138 9.86 19.90 10.35
C GLU A 138 9.68 18.39 10.57
N ARG A 139 8.46 17.89 10.39
CA ARG A 139 8.18 16.46 10.50
C ARG A 139 8.62 15.72 9.23
N LEU A 140 8.90 14.43 9.33
CA LEU A 140 9.26 13.59 8.17
C LEU A 140 8.28 13.73 6.99
N GLY A 141 6.97 13.75 7.25
CA GLY A 141 5.97 13.90 6.19
C GLY A 141 6.01 15.26 5.48
N GLU A 142 6.50 16.31 6.14
CA GLU A 142 6.70 17.64 5.56
C GLU A 142 8.00 17.69 4.74
N LEU A 143 9.07 17.06 5.23
CA LEU A 143 10.31 16.85 4.46
C LEU A 143 10.01 16.11 3.15
N ILE A 144 9.23 15.01 3.20
CA ILE A 144 8.82 14.24 2.02
C ILE A 144 8.03 15.13 1.04
N LYS A 145 7.11 15.98 1.53
CA LYS A 145 6.38 16.93 0.65
C LYS A 145 7.32 17.95 0.01
N ARG A 146 8.34 18.42 0.73
CA ARG A 146 9.26 19.46 0.28
C ARG A 146 10.29 18.95 -0.72
N GLN A 147 10.90 17.79 -0.46
CA GLN A 147 11.98 17.22 -1.29
C GLN A 147 11.49 16.17 -2.29
N GLY A 148 10.25 15.71 -2.15
CA GLY A 148 9.66 14.67 -2.99
C GLY A 148 9.90 13.26 -2.46
N PHE A 149 8.96 12.36 -2.75
CA PHE A 149 9.03 10.96 -2.34
C PHE A 149 10.23 10.24 -2.98
N GLN A 150 10.64 10.67 -4.17
CA GLN A 150 11.80 10.13 -4.87
C GLN A 150 13.09 10.29 -4.06
N LYS A 151 13.25 11.38 -3.30
CA LYS A 151 14.43 11.62 -2.46
C LYS A 151 14.52 10.67 -1.28
N LEU A 152 13.39 10.24 -0.72
CA LEU A 152 13.33 9.18 0.29
C LEU A 152 13.77 7.81 -0.27
N LEU A 153 13.53 7.57 -1.56
CA LEU A 153 13.89 6.32 -2.25
C LEU A 153 15.32 6.30 -2.79
N GLU A 154 16.04 7.41 -2.81
CA GLU A 154 17.43 7.46 -3.28
C GLU A 154 18.44 6.84 -2.30
N PRO A 155 18.42 7.14 -0.99
CA PRO A 155 19.35 6.56 -0.03
C PRO A 155 18.95 5.15 0.39
N SER A 156 17.72 4.72 0.09
CA SER A 156 17.26 3.37 0.38
C SER A 156 17.42 2.48 -0.84
N GLU A 157 17.79 1.21 -0.65
CA GLU A 157 17.74 0.19 -1.72
C GLU A 157 16.29 -0.19 -2.10
N ILE A 158 15.31 0.61 -1.68
CA ILE A 158 13.90 0.43 -1.98
C ILE A 158 13.64 0.86 -3.42
N GLY A 159 13.53 -0.13 -4.31
CA GLY A 159 13.17 0.09 -5.71
C GLY A 159 11.85 0.85 -5.86
N ARG A 160 11.76 1.71 -6.88
CA ARG A 160 10.54 2.45 -7.24
C ARG A 160 9.52 1.48 -7.85
N VAL A 161 8.35 1.33 -7.24
CA VAL A 161 7.32 0.39 -7.69
C VAL A 161 5.95 1.07 -7.81
N PRO A 162 5.04 0.57 -8.67
CA PRO A 162 3.70 1.16 -8.83
C PRO A 162 2.91 1.27 -7.52
N GLN A 163 3.15 0.37 -6.56
CA GLN A 163 2.51 0.35 -5.25
C GLN A 163 2.80 1.61 -4.41
N HIS A 164 3.86 2.37 -4.73
CA HIS A 164 4.18 3.62 -4.03
C HIS A 164 3.21 4.76 -4.32
N VAL A 165 2.39 4.65 -5.37
CA VAL A 165 1.45 5.70 -5.76
C VAL A 165 0.03 5.16 -5.85
N LEU A 166 -0.94 5.98 -5.48
CA LEU A 166 -2.34 5.72 -5.79
C LEU A 166 -2.64 5.98 -7.28
N GLU A 167 -2.05 7.05 -7.81
CA GLU A 167 -2.13 7.43 -9.21
C GLU A 167 -0.81 8.08 -9.67
N PRO A 168 -0.41 7.93 -10.95
CA PRO A 168 0.72 8.65 -11.50
C PRO A 168 0.51 10.16 -11.48
N GLY A 169 1.61 10.92 -11.42
CA GLY A 169 1.56 12.38 -11.52
C GLY A 169 0.93 12.84 -12.84
N GLN A 170 -0.09 13.70 -12.76
CA GLN A 170 -0.83 14.19 -13.93
C GLN A 170 -0.21 15.46 -14.53
N THR A 171 0.73 16.10 -13.83
CA THR A 171 1.40 17.30 -14.30
C THR A 171 2.66 16.93 -15.09
N PRO A 172 2.95 17.61 -16.22
CA PRO A 172 4.11 17.28 -17.06
C PRO A 172 5.43 17.85 -16.52
N TYR A 173 5.48 18.30 -15.26
CA TYR A 173 6.70 18.84 -14.63
C TYR A 173 7.59 17.71 -14.11
N ILE A 174 8.07 16.89 -15.04
CA ILE A 174 8.92 15.73 -14.77
C ILE A 174 10.38 16.19 -14.72
N PHE A 175 11.04 15.94 -13.59
CA PHE A 175 12.47 16.17 -13.44
C PHE A 175 13.24 14.95 -13.96
N TRP A 176 14.31 15.22 -14.70
CA TRP A 176 15.31 14.24 -15.12
C TRP A 176 16.63 14.57 -14.44
N LYS A 177 17.46 13.56 -14.18
CA LYS A 177 18.86 13.79 -13.82
C LYS A 177 19.66 14.03 -15.10
N GLU A 178 20.73 14.82 -15.01
CA GLU A 178 21.52 15.19 -16.17
C GLU A 178 22.16 13.96 -16.87
N ASP A 179 22.60 12.98 -16.08
CA ASP A 179 23.19 11.72 -16.53
C ASP A 179 22.18 10.77 -17.21
N GLU A 180 20.88 11.02 -17.06
CA GLU A 180 19.81 10.27 -17.73
C GLU A 180 19.45 10.85 -19.11
N VAL A 181 19.95 12.05 -19.46
CA VAL A 181 19.63 12.74 -20.71
C VAL A 181 20.85 12.77 -21.63
N GLU A 182 20.73 12.14 -22.81
CA GLU A 182 21.80 12.13 -23.80
C GLU A 182 22.25 13.56 -24.17
N GLY A 183 23.56 13.82 -23.98
CA GLY A 183 24.19 15.12 -24.24
C GLY A 183 24.23 16.08 -23.04
N GLY A 184 23.63 15.75 -21.90
CA GLY A 184 23.66 16.59 -20.70
C GLY A 184 22.98 17.95 -20.86
N TRP A 185 23.28 18.90 -19.98
CA TRP A 185 22.64 20.22 -19.98
C TRP A 185 23.56 21.37 -20.42
N GLU A 186 24.87 21.12 -20.53
CA GLU A 186 25.83 22.07 -21.11
C GLU A 186 25.56 22.26 -22.61
N ARG A 187 24.94 23.40 -22.96
CA ARG A 187 24.55 23.71 -24.35
C ARG A 187 24.98 25.10 -24.76
N ASP A 188 25.52 25.21 -25.97
CA ASP A 188 25.89 26.49 -26.59
C ASP A 188 24.75 27.01 -27.49
N VAL A 189 24.31 28.24 -27.21
CA VAL A 189 23.31 28.94 -28.02
C VAL A 189 23.81 29.18 -29.45
N HIS A 190 25.12 29.32 -29.67
CA HIS A 190 25.68 29.53 -31.00
C HIS A 190 25.55 28.29 -31.90
N GLU A 191 25.76 27.08 -31.36
CA GLU A 191 25.52 25.83 -32.10
C GLU A 191 24.04 25.68 -32.49
N PHE A 192 23.11 25.99 -31.57
CA PHE A 192 21.68 25.97 -31.89
C PHE A 192 21.32 26.90 -33.05
N ARG A 193 21.93 28.09 -33.11
CA ARG A 193 21.63 29.12 -34.13
C ARG A 193 22.19 28.82 -35.51
N LYS A 194 23.13 27.87 -35.67
CA LYS A 194 23.56 27.40 -37.01
C LYS A 194 22.41 26.75 -37.78
N HIS A 195 21.45 26.16 -37.07
CA HIS A 195 20.32 25.44 -37.65
C HIS A 195 18.99 26.22 -37.55
N HIS A 196 18.90 27.24 -36.70
CA HIS A 196 17.65 27.96 -36.41
C HIS A 196 17.83 29.48 -36.51
N GLN A 197 17.31 30.06 -37.60
CA GLN A 197 17.25 31.52 -37.79
C GLN A 197 16.44 32.19 -36.66
N ARG A 198 16.72 33.47 -36.40
CA ARG A 198 16.14 34.23 -35.29
C ARG A 198 14.84 34.91 -35.67
#